data_AF-A0AAT9JXK6-F1
#
_entry.id   AF-A0AAT9JXK6-F1
#
_cell.length_a   1.000
_cell.length_b   1.000
_cell.length_c   1.000
_cell.angle_alpha   90.00
_cell.angle_beta   90.00
_cell.angle_gamma   90.00
#
_symmetry.space_group_name_H-M   'P 1'
#
loop_
_entity.id
_entity.type
_entity.pdbx_description
1 polymer ?
#
loop_
_entity_poly.entity_id
_entity_poly.type
_entity_poly.pdbx_seq_one_letter_code
_entity_poly.pdbx_strand_id
1 'polypeptide(L)'
;MGVRLWILAMVWMPLPAIALPSDRQLQDFAKELCAINSPSPQQFEAAVSQQINRWISDQSLTEADLKTPNSAEALGAQLAGFLIQQCPQQASKLFGI
;
A
#
# COMPACT_ATOMS: atom_id res chain seq x y z
N MET A 1 -30.18 -12.93 -43.75
CA MET A 1 -29.27 -13.76 -42.93
C MET A 1 -27.85 -13.30 -43.17
N GLY A 2 -27.14 -12.86 -42.13
CA GLY A 2 -25.73 -12.44 -42.25
C GLY A 2 -25.22 -11.59 -41.10
N VAL A 3 -25.49 -12.02 -39.87
CA VAL A 3 -24.95 -11.41 -38.64
C VAL A 3 -23.43 -11.61 -38.64
N ARG A 4 -22.65 -10.56 -38.90
CA ARG A 4 -21.20 -10.53 -38.61
C ARG A 4 -20.82 -9.16 -38.07
N LEU A 5 -21.44 -8.87 -36.93
CA LEU A 5 -21.26 -7.71 -36.08
C LEU A 5 -20.35 -8.16 -34.91
N TRP A 6 -19.28 -7.42 -34.61
CA TRP A 6 -18.63 -7.26 -33.29
C TRP A 6 -17.43 -8.11 -32.80
N ILE A 7 -16.83 -9.07 -33.52
CA ILE A 7 -15.71 -9.87 -32.95
C ILE A 7 -14.32 -9.24 -33.19
N LEU A 8 -14.15 -7.93 -32.97
CA LEU A 8 -12.85 -7.24 -33.17
C LEU A 8 -12.42 -6.31 -32.02
N ALA A 9 -13.13 -6.30 -30.89
CA ALA A 9 -12.91 -5.30 -29.85
C ALA A 9 -12.77 -5.86 -28.44
N MET A 10 -12.26 -7.10 -28.29
CA MET A 10 -11.87 -7.60 -26.97
C MET A 10 -10.40 -8.00 -26.97
N VAL A 11 -9.74 -7.71 -25.85
CA VAL A 11 -8.40 -8.16 -25.46
C VAL A 11 -7.23 -7.27 -25.91
N TRP A 12 -7.40 -5.95 -25.85
CA TRP A 12 -6.31 -5.07 -25.40
C TRP A 12 -6.74 -4.46 -24.07
N MET A 13 -6.89 -5.31 -23.04
CA MET A 13 -6.91 -4.80 -21.67
C MET A 13 -5.45 -4.53 -21.31
N PRO A 14 -5.05 -3.26 -21.09
CA PRO A 14 -3.76 -3.00 -20.47
C PRO A 14 -3.76 -3.77 -19.15
N LEU A 15 -2.77 -4.64 -18.97
CA LEU A 15 -2.48 -5.24 -17.68
C LEU A 15 -2.49 -4.10 -16.64
N PRO A 16 -3.18 -4.26 -15.50
CA PRO A 16 -3.18 -3.23 -14.49
C PRO A 16 -1.71 -2.96 -14.15
N ALA A 17 -1.25 -1.75 -14.45
CA ALA A 17 0.01 -1.27 -13.94
C ALA A 17 -0.07 -1.48 -12.43
N ILE A 18 0.90 -2.19 -11.88
CA ILE A 18 1.03 -2.49 -10.44
C ILE A 18 0.63 -1.23 -9.67
N ALA A 19 -0.53 -1.28 -9.03
CA ALA A 19 -1.05 -0.13 -8.31
C ALA A 19 -0.36 -0.18 -6.96
N LEU A 20 0.74 0.55 -6.83
CA LEU A 20 1.36 0.77 -5.53
C LEU A 20 1.06 2.19 -5.10
N PRO A 21 0.78 2.42 -3.81
CA PRO A 21 0.68 3.76 -3.28
C PRO A 21 1.99 4.49 -3.55
N SER A 22 1.87 5.76 -3.95
CA SER A 22 3.02 6.60 -4.24
C SER A 22 3.86 6.85 -2.99
N ASP A 23 5.16 7.16 -3.17
CA ASP A 23 6.07 7.57 -2.08
C ASP A 23 5.47 8.67 -1.21
N ARG A 24 4.72 9.60 -1.82
CA ARG A 24 4.08 10.69 -1.10
C ARG A 24 2.99 10.18 -0.16
N GLN A 25 2.17 9.21 -0.58
CA GLN A 25 1.16 8.59 0.27
C GLN A 25 1.80 7.79 1.41
N LEU A 26 2.91 7.10 1.14
CA LEU A 26 3.67 6.38 2.17
C LEU A 26 4.31 7.33 3.19
N GLN A 27 4.86 8.46 2.75
CA GLN A 27 5.40 9.49 3.62
C GLN A 27 4.33 10.18 4.47
N ASP A 28 3.18 10.50 3.88
CA ASP A 28 2.08 11.13 4.60
C ASP A 28 1.55 10.19 5.69
N PHE A 29 1.37 8.92 5.35
CA PHE A 29 0.96 7.90 6.30
C PHE A 29 2.02 7.67 7.39
N ALA A 30 3.32 7.66 7.04
CA ALA A 30 4.39 7.59 8.04
C ALA A 30 4.33 8.79 9.00
N LYS A 31 4.07 10.01 8.51
CA LYS A 31 3.88 11.20 9.36
C LYS A 31 2.67 11.06 10.28
N GLU A 32 1.54 10.57 9.77
CA GLU A 32 0.35 10.32 10.59
C GLU A 32 0.67 9.32 11.71
N LEU A 33 1.34 8.21 11.38
CA LEU A 33 1.79 7.23 12.35
C LEU A 33 2.76 7.83 13.37
N CYS A 34 3.69 8.68 12.92
CA CYS A 34 4.61 9.40 13.80
C CYS A 34 3.87 10.36 14.76
N ALA A 35 2.75 10.95 14.33
CA ALA A 35 1.94 11.84 15.14
C ALA A 35 1.13 11.08 16.21
N ILE A 36 0.88 9.78 16.01
CA ILE A 36 0.29 8.92 17.05
C ILE A 36 1.36 8.72 18.12
N ASN A 37 1.14 9.29 19.31
CA ASN A 37 2.13 9.31 20.38
C ASN A 37 2.24 7.93 21.04
N SER A 38 3.12 7.06 20.50
CA SER A 38 3.38 5.67 20.95
C SER A 38 2.20 4.68 20.75
N PRO A 39 1.85 4.33 19.50
CA PRO A 39 0.94 3.21 19.28
C PRO A 39 1.60 1.91 19.79
N SER A 40 0.83 1.11 20.54
CA SER A 40 1.22 -0.28 20.76
C SER A 40 1.34 -1.01 19.41
N PRO A 41 2.11 -2.10 19.31
CA PRO A 41 2.26 -2.86 18.06
C PRO A 41 0.91 -3.20 17.40
N GLN A 42 -0.10 -3.47 18.23
CA GLN A 42 -1.47 -3.75 17.82
C GLN A 42 -2.18 -2.53 17.21
N GLN A 43 -1.97 -1.33 17.76
CA GLN A 43 -2.53 -0.09 17.20
C GLN A 43 -1.84 0.28 15.88
N PHE A 44 -0.53 0.03 15.80
CA PHE A 44 0.23 0.21 14.57
C PHE A 44 -0.28 -0.74 13.48
N GLU A 45 -0.42 -2.02 13.77
CA GLU A 45 -0.93 -3.02 12.83
C GLU A 45 -2.37 -2.70 12.39
N ALA A 46 -3.22 -2.23 13.32
CA ALA A 46 -4.58 -1.78 13.00
C ALA A 46 -4.58 -0.55 12.07
N ALA A 47 -3.72 0.45 12.35
CA ALA A 47 -3.61 1.65 11.51
C ALA A 47 -3.08 1.31 10.11
N VAL A 48 -2.07 0.44 10.01
CA VAL A 48 -1.53 -0.06 8.73
C VAL A 48 -2.59 -0.84 7.97
N SER A 49 -3.32 -1.74 8.63
CA SER A 49 -4.40 -2.53 8.01
C SER A 49 -5.54 -1.63 7.51
N GLN A 50 -5.93 -0.61 8.28
CA GLN A 50 -6.92 0.38 7.85
C GLN A 50 -6.43 1.20 6.67
N GLN A 51 -5.15 1.59 6.64
CA GLN A 51 -4.58 2.33 5.54
C GLN A 51 -4.50 1.50 4.26
N ILE A 52 -4.10 0.23 4.37
CA ILE A 52 -4.09 -0.72 3.26
C ILE A 52 -5.49 -0.87 2.68
N ASN A 53 -6.52 -1.04 3.53
CA ASN A 53 -7.90 -1.09 3.08
C ASN A 53 -8.35 0.21 2.38
N ARG A 54 -7.89 1.37 2.85
CA ARG A 54 -8.13 2.65 2.15
C ARG A 54 -7.49 2.66 0.77
N TRP A 55 -6.21 2.27 0.65
CA TRP A 55 -5.54 2.20 -0.65
C TRP A 55 -6.18 1.20 -1.61
N ILE A 56 -6.72 0.09 -1.10
CA ILE A 56 -7.52 -0.85 -1.89
C ILE A 56 -8.80 -0.18 -2.39
N SER A 57 -9.50 0.54 -1.52
CA SER A 57 -10.74 1.26 -1.86
C SER A 57 -10.50 2.39 -2.87
N ASP A 58 -9.38 3.09 -2.77
CA ASP A 58 -8.96 4.16 -3.70
C ASP A 58 -8.33 3.60 -5.00
N GLN A 59 -8.24 2.27 -5.14
CA GLN A 59 -7.59 1.59 -6.27
C GLN A 59 -6.10 1.96 -6.45
N SER A 60 -5.47 2.55 -5.43
CA SER A 60 -4.02 2.82 -5.40
C SER A 60 -3.20 1.61 -4.95
N LEU A 61 -3.87 0.58 -4.44
CA LEU A 61 -3.32 -0.74 -4.13
C LEU A 61 -4.31 -1.80 -4.59
N THR A 62 -3.88 -2.92 -5.17
CA THR A 62 -4.78 -4.05 -5.39
C THR A 62 -4.49 -5.22 -4.46
N GLU A 63 -5.51 -6.04 -4.19
CA GLU A 63 -5.32 -7.30 -3.46
C GLU A 63 -4.33 -8.24 -4.18
N ALA A 64 -4.19 -8.13 -5.50
CA ALA A 64 -3.22 -8.91 -6.27
C ALA A 64 -1.76 -8.47 -5.98
N ASP A 65 -1.55 -7.17 -5.76
CA ASP A 65 -0.25 -6.63 -5.35
C ASP A 65 0.11 -7.12 -3.94
N LEU A 66 -0.87 -7.19 -3.02
CA LEU A 66 -0.66 -7.75 -1.68
C LEU A 66 -0.40 -9.25 -1.67
N LYS A 67 -0.97 -10.00 -2.63
CA LYS A 67 -0.71 -11.44 -2.81
C LYS A 67 0.68 -11.70 -3.40
N THR A 68 1.36 -10.67 -3.91
CA THR A 68 2.72 -10.78 -4.40
C THR A 68 3.68 -10.46 -3.24
N PRO A 69 4.39 -11.47 -2.68
CA PRO A 69 5.22 -11.28 -1.48
C PRO A 69 6.21 -10.13 -1.65
N ASN A 70 6.86 -10.07 -2.82
CA ASN A 70 7.85 -9.04 -3.13
C ASN A 70 7.28 -7.61 -3.14
N SER A 71 6.00 -7.42 -3.48
CA SER A 71 5.36 -6.10 -3.51
C SER A 71 4.89 -5.67 -2.13
N ALA A 72 4.32 -6.59 -1.35
CA ALA A 72 3.95 -6.34 0.04
C ALA A 72 5.18 -6.04 0.90
N GLU A 73 6.27 -6.79 0.71
CA GLU A 73 7.54 -6.58 1.40
C GLU A 73 8.18 -5.23 1.00
N ALA A 74 8.22 -4.90 -0.29
CA ALA A 74 8.76 -3.61 -0.74
C ALA A 74 7.97 -2.42 -0.20
N LEU A 75 6.65 -2.53 -0.11
CA LEU A 75 5.77 -1.50 0.44
C LEU A 75 5.96 -1.36 1.96
N GLY A 76 6.02 -2.47 2.68
CA GLY A 76 6.33 -2.49 4.11
C GLY A 76 7.71 -1.93 4.43
N ALA A 77 8.73 -2.29 3.65
CA ALA A 77 10.10 -1.80 3.80
C ALA A 77 10.22 -0.30 3.54
N GLN A 78 9.53 0.22 2.51
CA GLN A 78 9.48 1.67 2.24
C GLN A 78 8.81 2.43 3.38
N LEU A 79 7.66 1.93 3.88
CA LEU A 79 6.98 2.54 5.01
C LEU A 79 7.86 2.53 6.28
N ALA A 80 8.49 1.40 6.58
CA ALA A 80 9.43 1.28 7.70
C ALA A 80 10.62 2.25 7.55
N GLY A 81 11.16 2.38 6.33
CA GLY A 81 12.21 3.36 6.02
C GLY A 81 11.78 4.80 6.30
N PHE A 82 10.57 5.18 5.87
CA PHE A 82 10.03 6.51 6.16
C PHE A 82 9.77 6.72 7.66
N LEU A 83 9.27 5.72 8.38
CA LEU A 83 9.09 5.80 9.84
C LEU A 83 10.42 5.98 10.58
N ILE A 84 11.46 5.24 10.20
CA ILE A 84 12.80 5.38 10.78
C ILE A 84 13.36 6.78 10.50
N GLN A 85 13.15 7.32 9.30
CA GLN A 85 13.60 8.66 8.93
C GLN A 85 12.83 9.77 9.64
N GLN A 86 11.50 9.65 9.78
CA GLN A 86 10.62 10.71 10.29
C GLN A 86 10.50 10.66 11.82
N CYS A 87 10.43 9.47 12.41
CA CYS A 87 10.26 9.26 13.85
C CYS A 87 11.09 8.07 14.37
N PRO A 88 12.43 8.20 14.38
CA PRO A 88 13.33 7.10 14.77
C PRO A 88 13.05 6.56 16.19
N GLN A 89 12.67 7.41 17.14
CA GLN A 89 12.35 6.97 18.50
C GLN A 89 11.10 6.09 18.59
N GLN A 90 10.11 6.31 17.73
CA GLN A 90 8.92 5.45 17.67
C GLN A 90 9.20 4.20 16.85
N ALA A 91 9.95 4.33 15.76
CA ALA A 91 10.42 3.18 15.00
C ALA A 91 11.21 2.20 15.89
N SER A 92 12.12 2.68 16.73
CA SER A 92 12.81 1.84 17.73
C SER A 92 11.86 1.14 18.70
N LYS A 93 10.77 1.79 19.14
CA LYS A 93 9.76 1.17 20.00
C LYS A 93 8.91 0.12 19.28
N LEU A 94 8.62 0.33 17.99
CA LEU A 94 7.78 -0.55 17.18
C LEU A 94 8.54 -1.75 16.62
N PHE A 95 9.78 -1.52 16.18
CA PHE A 95 10.63 -2.53 15.53
C PHE A 95 11.67 -3.14 16.48
N GLY A 96 11.84 -2.60 17.70
CA GLY A 96 12.78 -3.13 18.69
C GLY A 96 14.26 -2.95 18.32
N ILE A 97 14.56 -1.95 17.48
CA ILE A 97 15.92 -1.61 17.00
C ILE A 97 16.55 -0.43 17.73
#